data_AF-A0A2S8FYK9-F1
#
_entry.id   AF-A0A2S8FYK9-F1
#
_cell.length_a   1.000
_cell.length_b   1.000
_cell.length_c   1.000
_cell.angle_alpha   90.00
_cell.angle_beta   90.00
_cell.angle_gamma   90.00
#
_symmetry.space_group_name_H-M   'P 1'
#
loop_
_entity.id
_entity.type
_entity.pdbx_description
1 polymer ?
#
loop_
_entity_poly.entity_id
_entity_poly.type
_entity_poly.pdbx_seq_one_letter_code
_entity_poly.pdbx_strand_id
1 'polypeptide(L)'
;MRVTPKMKWNLLILATSLAMLVFLEGPSQAAILLYDDFDPGIDSGTFESVQNGAALGDGLGGFLSGNALHFGTVDGLDREATTNMLDLTTGGSISFDFRGGNEVVDGETYWENSEGVNEWVRLYYTTDGGLNFTELELLSTQMDLGERPTVWNHFDLAIPLGAQTSTTQFMFQQGASNGMGFDLWAIDNLMVTNNVATVPEPSTFALLGLGASLVGVGATRRRTNKSGDK
;
A
#
# COMPACT_ATOMS: atom_id res chain seq x y z
N MET A 1 -86.01 -15.98 4.50
CA MET A 1 -84.89 -16.89 4.17
C MET A 1 -84.04 -16.27 3.07
N ARG A 2 -82.95 -15.59 3.45
CA ARG A 2 -81.71 -15.31 2.69
C ARG A 2 -80.90 -14.34 3.55
N VAL A 3 -79.96 -14.89 4.29
CA VAL A 3 -78.97 -14.17 5.09
C VAL A 3 -77.81 -13.85 4.16
N THR A 4 -77.51 -12.58 3.93
CA THR A 4 -76.30 -12.12 3.23
C THR A 4 -75.08 -12.33 4.12
N PRO A 5 -73.94 -12.85 3.61
CA PRO A 5 -72.76 -13.07 4.43
C PRO A 5 -72.05 -11.74 4.74
N LYS A 6 -71.73 -11.51 6.01
CA LYS A 6 -70.77 -10.47 6.43
C LYS A 6 -69.36 -10.94 6.06
N MET A 7 -68.72 -10.30 5.07
CA MET A 7 -67.29 -10.45 4.83
C MET A 7 -66.50 -9.94 6.04
N LYS A 8 -65.65 -10.80 6.62
CA LYS A 8 -64.61 -10.39 7.57
C LYS A 8 -63.41 -9.86 6.78
N TRP A 9 -62.97 -8.66 7.12
CA TRP A 9 -61.73 -8.07 6.60
C TRP A 9 -60.58 -8.50 7.51
N ASN A 10 -59.65 -9.30 7.00
CA ASN A 10 -58.35 -9.47 7.64
C ASN A 10 -57.44 -8.36 7.09
N LEU A 11 -57.06 -7.42 7.95
CA LEU A 11 -56.06 -6.40 7.64
C LEU A 11 -54.68 -7.05 7.76
N LEU A 12 -54.08 -7.43 6.63
CA LEU A 12 -52.69 -7.87 6.58
C LEU A 12 -51.83 -6.61 6.46
N ILE A 13 -51.15 -6.22 7.54
CA ILE A 13 -50.18 -5.13 7.54
C ILE A 13 -48.96 -5.62 6.75
N LEU A 14 -48.69 -4.99 5.62
CA LEU A 14 -47.52 -5.24 4.79
C LEU A 14 -46.31 -4.64 5.53
N ALA A 15 -45.45 -5.48 6.10
CA ALA A 15 -44.17 -5.04 6.66
C ALA A 15 -43.28 -4.56 5.51
N THR A 16 -42.99 -3.26 5.48
CA THR A 16 -41.96 -2.70 4.60
C THR A 16 -40.60 -3.21 5.08
N SER A 17 -39.99 -4.07 4.28
CA SER A 17 -38.60 -4.50 4.44
C SER A 17 -37.68 -3.29 4.31
N LEU A 18 -37.13 -2.83 5.44
CA LEU A 18 -35.96 -1.97 5.46
C LEU A 18 -34.75 -2.90 5.33
N ALA A 19 -34.32 -3.17 4.10
CA ALA A 19 -33.03 -3.81 3.87
C ALA A 19 -31.95 -2.79 4.26
N MET A 20 -31.57 -2.78 5.54
CA MET A 20 -30.33 -2.17 5.99
C MET A 20 -29.22 -2.98 5.34
N LEU A 21 -28.68 -2.45 4.24
CA LEU A 21 -27.49 -2.96 3.59
C LEU A 21 -26.33 -2.71 4.56
N VAL A 22 -26.09 -3.68 5.45
CA VAL A 22 -24.86 -3.73 6.23
C VAL A 22 -23.77 -4.04 5.22
N PHE A 23 -23.01 -3.03 4.82
CA PHE A 23 -21.71 -3.26 4.21
C PHE A 23 -20.88 -3.95 5.29
N LEU A 24 -20.79 -5.29 5.19
CA LEU A 24 -19.70 -5.99 5.83
C LEU A 24 -18.46 -5.46 5.12
N GLU A 25 -17.69 -4.59 5.76
CA GLU A 25 -16.39 -4.17 5.24
C GLU A 25 -15.58 -5.47 5.08
N GLY A 26 -15.45 -5.92 3.84
CA GLY A 26 -14.50 -6.96 3.50
C GLY A 26 -13.10 -6.48 3.89
N PRO A 27 -12.13 -7.39 4.07
CA PRO A 27 -10.75 -6.98 4.31
C PRO A 27 -10.36 -5.96 3.22
N SER A 28 -9.97 -4.75 3.62
CA SER A 28 -9.37 -3.78 2.71
C SER A 28 -8.22 -4.47 1.99
N GLN A 29 -8.32 -4.60 0.67
CA GLN A 29 -7.24 -5.21 -0.09
C GLN A 29 -6.13 -4.18 -0.24
N ALA A 30 -4.91 -4.55 0.12
CA ALA A 30 -3.76 -3.68 -0.06
C ALA A 30 -3.53 -3.44 -1.56
N ALA A 31 -3.51 -2.18 -2.01
CA ALA A 31 -3.08 -1.86 -3.37
C ALA A 31 -1.58 -1.59 -3.37
N ILE A 32 -0.85 -2.20 -4.31
CA ILE A 32 0.58 -1.93 -4.50
C ILE A 32 0.71 -0.58 -5.19
N LEU A 33 1.37 0.37 -4.53
CA LEU A 33 1.65 1.70 -5.07
C LEU A 33 3.02 1.78 -5.72
N LEU A 34 3.98 1.05 -5.17
CA LEU A 34 5.35 0.99 -5.63
C LEU A 34 5.86 -0.43 -5.38
N TYR A 35 6.56 -0.98 -6.37
CA TYR A 35 7.31 -2.21 -6.26
C TYR A 35 8.55 -2.11 -7.15
N ASP A 36 9.70 -2.51 -6.62
CA ASP A 36 10.97 -2.59 -7.36
C ASP A 36 11.82 -3.73 -6.75
N ASP A 37 12.13 -4.73 -7.56
CA ASP A 37 13.09 -5.81 -7.25
C ASP A 37 14.48 -5.52 -7.85
N PHE A 38 14.66 -4.34 -8.44
CA PHE A 38 15.90 -3.86 -9.03
C PHE A 38 16.42 -4.69 -10.22
N ASP A 39 15.57 -5.51 -10.84
CA ASP A 39 15.92 -6.40 -11.95
C ASP A 39 15.26 -5.99 -13.28
N PRO A 40 16.02 -5.56 -14.32
CA PRO A 40 17.48 -5.57 -14.45
C PRO A 40 18.18 -4.30 -13.93
N GLY A 41 17.43 -3.41 -13.30
CA GLY A 41 17.93 -2.18 -12.70
C GLY A 41 16.82 -1.46 -11.95
N ILE A 42 17.05 -0.21 -11.57
CA ILE A 42 16.04 0.60 -10.89
C ILE A 42 14.87 0.89 -11.84
N ASP A 43 13.65 0.53 -11.43
CA ASP A 43 12.46 0.72 -12.22
C ASP A 43 12.08 2.19 -12.37
N SER A 44 11.53 2.52 -13.56
CA SER A 44 11.07 3.87 -13.82
C SER A 44 9.86 4.19 -12.96
N GLY A 45 9.98 5.16 -12.06
CA GLY A 45 8.90 5.54 -11.14
C GLY A 45 9.08 5.06 -9.71
N THR A 46 10.15 4.32 -9.39
CA THR A 46 10.49 3.98 -8.01
C THR A 46 10.96 5.22 -7.25
N PHE A 47 12.04 5.85 -7.72
CA PHE A 47 12.67 6.98 -7.05
C PHE A 47 12.51 8.28 -7.83
N GLU A 48 12.34 9.38 -7.10
CA GLU A 48 12.53 10.73 -7.63
C GLU A 48 14.03 11.03 -7.76
N SER A 49 14.82 10.59 -6.78
CA SER A 49 16.27 10.76 -6.75
C SER A 49 16.98 9.55 -6.16
N VAL A 50 18.15 9.25 -6.71
CA VAL A 50 19.11 8.30 -6.16
C VAL A 50 20.49 8.95 -6.25
N GLN A 51 21.14 9.11 -5.10
CA GLN A 51 22.49 9.67 -4.99
C GLN A 51 23.45 8.57 -4.56
N ASN A 52 24.48 8.34 -5.37
CA ASN A 52 25.57 7.40 -5.09
C ASN A 52 25.11 5.96 -4.77
N GLY A 53 23.96 5.56 -5.32
CA GLY A 53 23.46 4.19 -5.33
C GLY A 53 23.37 3.65 -6.76
N ALA A 54 23.50 2.34 -6.91
CA ALA A 54 23.38 1.65 -8.19
C ALA A 54 22.72 0.28 -8.01
N ALA A 55 21.90 -0.13 -8.98
CA ALA A 55 21.43 -1.51 -9.04
C ALA A 55 22.59 -2.44 -9.44
N LEU A 56 22.93 -3.38 -8.58
CA LEU A 56 23.97 -4.40 -8.81
C LEU A 56 23.72 -5.64 -7.95
N GLY A 57 24.23 -6.79 -8.37
CA GLY A 57 24.16 -8.00 -7.56
C GLY A 57 24.08 -9.29 -8.38
N ASP A 58 23.65 -9.22 -9.65
CA ASP A 58 23.40 -10.42 -10.45
C ASP A 58 24.68 -11.30 -10.58
N GLY A 59 24.60 -12.50 -10.01
CA GLY A 59 25.68 -13.48 -9.98
C GLY A 59 26.82 -13.18 -8.99
N LEU A 60 26.68 -12.17 -8.13
CA LEU A 60 27.66 -11.80 -7.10
C LEU A 60 27.35 -12.43 -5.74
N GLY A 61 28.39 -12.69 -4.95
CA GLY A 61 28.25 -13.24 -3.59
C GLY A 61 27.61 -12.25 -2.63
N GLY A 62 26.78 -12.76 -1.71
CA GLY A 62 26.12 -11.96 -0.67
C GLY A 62 24.83 -11.26 -1.10
N PHE A 63 24.49 -11.27 -2.39
CA PHE A 63 23.22 -10.76 -2.89
C PHE A 63 22.11 -11.82 -2.83
N LEU A 64 20.86 -11.39 -2.89
CA LEU A 64 19.74 -12.27 -3.21
C LEU A 64 19.81 -12.69 -4.69
N SER A 65 18.72 -13.21 -5.24
CA SER A 65 18.66 -13.48 -6.68
C SER A 65 18.51 -12.16 -7.42
N GLY A 66 19.36 -11.90 -8.41
CA GLY A 66 19.31 -10.67 -9.21
C GLY A 66 20.12 -9.53 -8.59
N ASN A 67 19.71 -8.30 -8.89
CA ASN A 67 20.32 -7.09 -8.37
C ASN A 67 19.60 -6.60 -7.11
N ALA A 68 20.29 -5.72 -6.39
CA ALA A 68 19.72 -4.91 -5.33
C ALA A 68 20.15 -3.45 -5.52
N LEU A 69 19.43 -2.50 -4.94
CA LEU A 69 19.91 -1.12 -4.87
C LEU A 69 21.02 -1.05 -3.81
N HIS A 70 22.26 -0.95 -4.29
CA HIS A 70 23.46 -1.00 -3.48
C HIS A 70 24.13 0.37 -3.38
N PHE A 71 24.69 0.68 -2.20
CA PHE A 71 25.39 1.92 -1.90
C PHE A 71 26.82 1.68 -1.45
N GLY A 72 27.71 2.56 -1.92
CA GLY A 72 29.12 2.61 -1.52
C GLY A 72 30.13 2.16 -2.57
N THR A 73 29.68 1.64 -3.71
CA THR A 73 30.54 1.37 -4.87
C THR A 73 30.69 2.56 -5.82
N VAL A 74 29.82 3.56 -5.70
CA VAL A 74 29.88 4.83 -6.45
C VAL A 74 30.59 5.89 -5.62
N ASP A 75 31.41 6.72 -6.26
CA ASP A 75 32.14 7.80 -5.59
C ASP A 75 31.21 8.88 -5.06
N GLY A 76 31.36 9.23 -3.79
CA GLY A 76 30.52 10.21 -3.09
C GLY A 76 30.25 9.84 -1.63
N LEU A 77 30.02 10.87 -0.81
CA LEU A 77 29.75 10.71 0.63
C LEU A 77 28.25 10.62 0.93
N ASP A 78 27.43 11.34 0.17
CA ASP A 78 25.99 11.41 0.36
C ASP A 78 25.31 10.22 -0.32
N ARG A 79 24.75 9.29 0.46
CA ARG A 79 24.11 8.07 -0.07
C ARG A 79 22.65 8.07 0.33
N GLU A 80 21.79 8.31 -0.65
CA GLU A 80 20.36 8.41 -0.44
C GLU A 80 19.54 7.95 -1.64
N ALA A 81 18.32 7.46 -1.37
CA ALA A 81 17.31 7.23 -2.39
C ALA A 81 15.94 7.66 -1.87
N THR A 82 15.30 8.58 -2.59
CA THR A 82 13.99 9.14 -2.23
C THR A 82 12.94 8.69 -3.22
N THR A 83 11.88 8.03 -2.74
CA THR A 83 10.81 7.52 -3.58
C THR A 83 10.08 8.64 -4.31
N ASN A 84 9.37 8.33 -5.39
CA ASN A 84 8.33 9.24 -5.88
C ASN A 84 7.24 9.46 -4.82
N MET A 85 6.44 10.51 -4.99
CA MET A 85 5.30 10.80 -4.11
C MET A 85 4.24 9.70 -4.23
N LEU A 86 3.78 9.21 -3.08
CA LEU A 86 2.79 8.15 -2.95
C LEU A 86 1.54 8.65 -2.21
N ASP A 87 0.36 8.22 -2.66
CA ASP A 87 -0.90 8.46 -1.95
C ASP A 87 -1.15 7.40 -0.89
N LEU A 88 -0.75 7.74 0.33
CA LEU A 88 -0.88 6.92 1.53
C LEU A 88 -1.98 7.42 2.46
N THR A 89 -2.96 8.18 1.95
CA THR A 89 -4.08 8.72 2.74
C THR A 89 -4.88 7.64 3.49
N THR A 90 -4.84 6.39 3.03
CA THR A 90 -5.50 5.24 3.65
C THR A 90 -4.60 4.44 4.60
N GLY A 91 -3.35 4.88 4.84
CA GLY A 91 -2.33 4.08 5.52
C GLY A 91 -1.77 2.99 4.60
N GLY A 92 -1.23 1.92 5.18
CA GLY A 92 -0.63 0.80 4.46
C GLY A 92 0.64 0.29 5.14
N SER A 93 1.57 -0.26 4.35
CA SER A 93 2.92 -0.58 4.80
C SER A 93 3.99 -0.30 3.75
N ILE A 94 5.22 -0.11 4.22
CA ILE A 94 6.45 -0.16 3.43
C ILE A 94 7.22 -1.40 3.84
N SER A 95 7.60 -2.22 2.87
CA SER A 95 8.32 -3.47 3.06
C SER A 95 9.52 -3.55 2.12
N PHE A 96 10.63 -4.11 2.60
CA PHE A 96 11.87 -4.25 1.86
C PHE A 96 12.79 -5.23 2.57
N ASP A 97 13.74 -5.80 1.83
CA ASP A 97 14.88 -6.50 2.40
C ASP A 97 16.04 -5.52 2.54
N PHE A 98 16.77 -5.58 3.65
CA PHE A 98 17.91 -4.72 3.94
C PHE A 98 19.09 -5.52 4.44
N ARG A 99 20.28 -5.09 4.02
CA ARG A 99 21.52 -5.69 4.46
C ARG A 99 22.66 -4.66 4.50
N GLY A 100 23.48 -4.72 5.55
CA GLY A 100 24.77 -4.03 5.63
C GLY A 100 25.98 -4.93 5.31
N GLY A 101 27.17 -4.35 5.32
CA GLY A 101 28.43 -5.03 5.06
C GLY A 101 28.76 -6.15 6.05
N ASN A 102 29.42 -7.20 5.54
CA ASN A 102 30.01 -8.30 6.28
C ASN A 102 31.19 -8.88 5.46
N GLU A 103 32.30 -8.14 5.43
CA GLU A 103 33.49 -8.44 4.65
C GLU A 103 34.19 -9.72 5.10
N VAL A 104 33.99 -10.12 6.36
CA VAL A 104 34.47 -11.39 6.91
C VAL A 104 33.87 -12.60 6.17
N VAL A 105 32.66 -12.45 5.63
CA VAL A 105 31.93 -13.54 4.97
C VAL A 105 31.92 -13.40 3.45
N ASP A 106 31.61 -12.21 2.93
CA ASP A 106 31.39 -11.98 1.50
C ASP A 106 32.47 -11.11 0.83
N GLY A 107 33.50 -10.71 1.58
CA GLY A 107 34.61 -9.90 1.08
C GLY A 107 34.32 -8.39 1.05
N GLU A 108 35.38 -7.60 0.99
CA GLU A 108 35.33 -6.14 1.13
C GLU A 108 34.77 -5.41 -0.11
N THR A 109 34.81 -6.03 -1.30
CA THR A 109 34.48 -5.32 -2.56
C THR A 109 33.06 -4.79 -2.61
N TYR A 110 32.09 -5.54 -2.08
CA TYR A 110 30.67 -5.18 -2.08
C TYR A 110 30.04 -5.13 -0.69
N TRP A 111 30.78 -5.56 0.34
CA TRP A 111 30.25 -5.78 1.67
C TRP A 111 31.23 -5.39 2.78
N GLU A 112 32.08 -4.38 2.57
CA GLU A 112 32.81 -3.76 3.68
C GLU A 112 31.84 -3.13 4.69
N ASN A 113 32.03 -3.47 5.97
CA ASN A 113 31.15 -3.11 7.07
C ASN A 113 31.30 -1.66 7.49
N SER A 114 30.25 -1.10 8.10
CA SER A 114 30.40 0.15 8.86
C SER A 114 31.19 -0.05 10.15
N GLU A 115 31.74 1.03 10.72
CA GLU A 115 32.43 1.04 12.02
C GLU A 115 31.55 1.52 13.18
N GLY A 116 30.52 2.33 12.91
CA GLY A 116 29.77 3.03 13.94
C GLY A 116 28.31 3.36 13.62
N VAL A 117 27.56 3.70 14.67
CA VAL A 117 26.12 4.06 14.60
C VAL A 117 25.85 5.31 13.74
N ASN A 118 26.85 6.17 13.56
CA ASN A 118 26.78 7.33 12.67
C ASN A 118 26.67 6.92 11.19
N GLU A 119 27.22 5.78 10.80
CA GLU A 119 27.18 5.24 9.43
C GLU A 119 25.96 4.35 9.16
N TRP A 120 25.10 4.15 10.16
CA TRP A 120 23.86 3.39 9.96
C TRP A 120 22.89 4.13 9.04
N VAL A 121 22.02 3.36 8.43
CA VAL A 121 21.03 3.85 7.47
C VAL A 121 19.76 4.21 8.21
N ARG A 122 19.16 5.33 7.84
CA ARG A 122 17.86 5.78 8.36
C ARG A 122 16.84 5.73 7.24
N LEU A 123 15.67 5.21 7.57
CA LEU A 123 14.49 5.38 6.75
C LEU A 123 13.72 6.58 7.28
N TYR A 124 13.59 7.60 6.46
CA TYR A 124 12.78 8.78 6.72
C TYR A 124 11.49 8.76 5.93
N TYR A 125 10.52 9.56 6.36
CA TYR A 125 9.44 10.03 5.51
C TYR A 125 9.37 11.56 5.48
N THR A 126 8.83 12.09 4.40
CA THR A 126 8.45 13.50 4.24
C THR A 126 7.05 13.58 3.62
N THR A 127 6.32 14.64 3.93
CA THR A 127 4.97 14.91 3.40
C THR A 127 4.88 16.28 2.72
N ASP A 128 6.00 17.00 2.64
CA ASP A 128 6.10 18.38 2.15
C ASP A 128 7.16 18.54 1.04
N GLY A 129 7.44 17.44 0.32
CA GLY A 129 8.38 17.45 -0.81
C GLY A 129 9.84 17.60 -0.38
N GLY A 130 10.22 17.01 0.76
CA GLY A 130 11.59 16.99 1.25
C GLY A 130 12.04 18.26 1.98
N LEU A 131 11.11 19.11 2.44
CA LEU A 131 11.47 20.26 3.27
C LEU A 131 11.71 19.85 4.73
N ASN A 132 10.93 18.89 5.22
CA ASN A 132 11.09 18.30 6.55
C ASN A 132 11.07 16.77 6.46
N PHE A 133 11.98 16.13 7.18
CA PHE A 133 12.09 14.67 7.28
C PHE A 133 11.84 14.21 8.71
N THR A 134 11.09 13.11 8.85
CA THR A 134 10.85 12.44 10.13
C THR A 134 11.34 11.00 10.06
N GLU A 135 12.15 10.57 11.03
CA GLU A 135 12.70 9.22 11.08
C GLU A 135 11.58 8.20 11.33
N LEU A 136 11.54 7.15 10.52
CA LEU A 136 10.65 6.01 10.65
C LEU A 136 11.35 4.82 11.28
N GLU A 137 12.59 4.53 10.86
CA GLU A 137 13.37 3.39 11.34
C GLU A 137 14.88 3.64 11.25
N LEU A 138 15.64 3.05 12.17
CA LEU A 138 17.11 3.06 12.17
C LEU A 138 17.61 1.64 11.84
N LEU A 139 18.23 1.50 10.66
CA LEU A 139 18.68 0.25 10.10
C LEU A 139 20.17 0.04 10.38
N SER A 140 20.48 -0.89 11.28
CA SER A 140 21.86 -1.23 11.61
C SER A 140 22.56 -1.94 10.46
N THR A 141 23.64 -1.33 9.94
CA THR A 141 24.51 -1.93 8.92
C THR A 141 25.42 -3.03 9.47
N GLN A 142 25.43 -3.25 10.79
CA GLN A 142 26.25 -4.25 11.49
C GLN A 142 25.42 -5.40 12.07
N MET A 143 24.13 -5.50 11.74
CA MET A 143 23.20 -6.45 12.39
C MET A 143 23.72 -7.90 12.39
N ASP A 144 24.30 -8.33 11.27
CA ASP A 144 24.80 -9.70 11.07
C ASP A 144 26.34 -9.75 10.93
N LEU A 145 27.06 -8.77 11.50
CA LEU A 145 28.51 -8.68 11.35
C LEU A 145 29.21 -9.93 11.93
N GLY A 146 29.91 -10.66 11.06
CA GLY A 146 30.62 -11.90 11.43
C GLY A 146 29.76 -13.16 11.54
N GLU A 147 28.43 -13.07 11.39
CA GLU A 147 27.51 -14.22 11.36
C GLU A 147 27.63 -15.01 10.04
N ARG A 148 27.48 -16.34 10.10
CA ARG A 148 27.53 -17.23 8.93
C ARG A 148 26.34 -18.22 8.95
N PRO A 149 25.43 -18.20 7.95
CA PRO A 149 25.43 -17.36 6.76
C PRO A 149 25.09 -15.89 7.08
N THR A 150 25.46 -14.97 6.19
CA THR A 150 24.94 -13.60 6.26
C THR A 150 23.46 -13.57 5.87
N VAL A 151 22.68 -12.70 6.51
CA VAL A 151 21.22 -12.64 6.36
C VAL A 151 20.82 -11.31 5.75
N TRP A 152 19.82 -11.36 4.88
CA TRP A 152 19.04 -10.18 4.46
C TRP A 152 17.85 -10.06 5.40
N ASN A 153 17.75 -8.92 6.08
CA ASN A 153 16.71 -8.70 7.07
C ASN A 153 15.49 -8.11 6.39
N HIS A 154 14.35 -8.79 6.54
CA HIS A 154 13.08 -8.33 6.00
C HIS A 154 12.41 -7.35 6.96
N PHE A 155 12.04 -6.18 6.44
CA PHE A 155 11.28 -5.16 7.15
C PHE A 155 9.88 -5.06 6.54
N ASP A 156 8.86 -4.92 7.39
CA ASP A 156 7.47 -4.60 7.01
C ASP A 156 6.91 -3.64 8.06
N LEU A 157 6.91 -2.34 7.73
CA LEU A 157 6.62 -1.25 8.64
C LEU A 157 5.28 -0.62 8.27
N ALA A 158 4.37 -0.53 9.25
CA ALA A 158 3.09 0.14 9.06
C ALA A 158 3.28 1.65 8.85
N ILE A 159 2.53 2.25 7.90
CA ILE A 159 2.61 3.69 7.65
C ILE A 159 2.03 4.46 8.86
N PRO A 160 2.85 5.28 9.57
CA PRO A 160 2.39 6.02 10.74
C PRO A 160 1.40 7.12 10.34
N LEU A 161 0.55 7.54 11.27
CA LEU A 161 -0.49 8.56 11.01
C LEU A 161 0.07 9.87 10.40
N GLY A 162 1.28 10.28 10.78
CA GLY A 162 1.91 11.49 10.23
C GLY A 162 2.32 11.37 8.76
N ALA A 163 2.46 10.15 8.26
CA ALA A 163 2.81 9.83 6.87
C ALA A 163 1.58 9.47 6.01
N GLN A 164 0.35 9.54 6.55
CA GLN A 164 -0.87 9.20 5.81
C GLN A 164 -1.38 10.42 5.02
N THR A 165 -0.67 10.76 3.95
CA THR A 165 -0.96 11.92 3.10
C THR A 165 -0.95 11.53 1.61
N SER A 166 -1.43 12.43 0.74
CA SER A 166 -1.43 12.21 -0.71
C SER A 166 -0.06 12.45 -1.37
N THR A 167 0.94 12.91 -0.60
CA THR A 167 2.25 13.37 -1.11
C THR A 167 3.39 12.84 -0.25
N THR A 168 3.25 11.63 0.31
CA THR A 168 4.26 11.04 1.16
C THR A 168 5.41 10.46 0.32
N GLN A 169 6.64 10.71 0.73
CA GLN A 169 7.85 10.08 0.17
C GLN A 169 8.64 9.41 1.28
N PHE A 170 9.36 8.35 0.93
CA PHE A 170 10.32 7.71 1.82
C PHE A 170 11.74 7.95 1.33
N MET A 171 12.67 8.12 2.25
CA MET A 171 14.08 8.32 1.94
C MET A 171 14.94 7.38 2.77
N PHE A 172 15.67 6.51 2.10
CA PHE A 172 16.79 5.78 2.72
C PHE A 172 18.00 6.68 2.67
N GLN A 173 18.67 6.91 3.79
CA GLN A 173 19.85 7.77 3.86
C GLN A 173 20.89 7.21 4.83
N GLN A 174 22.14 7.16 4.40
CA GLN A 174 23.26 6.87 5.30
C GLN A 174 23.73 8.14 6.02
N GLY A 175 23.86 8.09 7.36
CA GLY A 175 24.18 9.29 8.14
C GLY A 175 25.60 9.82 7.96
N ALA A 176 26.55 8.94 7.67
CA ALA A 176 27.94 9.24 7.35
C ALA A 176 28.51 8.08 6.52
N SER A 177 29.51 8.36 5.69
CA SER A 177 30.30 7.32 5.03
C SER A 177 31.76 7.73 4.91
N ASN A 178 32.63 6.74 4.80
CA ASN A 178 34.07 6.89 4.60
C ASN A 178 34.44 6.98 3.11
N GLY A 179 33.43 7.07 2.22
CA GLY A 179 33.59 7.19 0.78
C GLY A 179 33.58 5.86 0.05
N MET A 180 33.98 5.88 -1.23
CA MET A 180 33.89 4.72 -2.11
C MET A 180 34.65 3.52 -1.54
N GLY A 181 33.98 2.36 -1.47
CA GLY A 181 34.53 1.11 -0.98
C GLY A 181 34.39 0.88 0.53
N PHE A 182 33.72 1.79 1.26
CA PHE A 182 33.50 1.68 2.70
C PHE A 182 32.02 1.80 3.10
N ASP A 183 31.65 1.20 4.23
CA ASP A 183 30.33 1.27 4.84
C ASP A 183 29.19 0.83 3.91
N LEU A 184 29.34 -0.32 3.24
CA LEU A 184 28.45 -0.74 2.16
C LEU A 184 27.13 -1.29 2.71
N TRP A 185 26.04 -1.02 1.99
CA TRP A 185 24.71 -1.52 2.32
C TRP A 185 23.83 -1.60 1.06
N ALA A 186 22.75 -2.34 1.15
CA ALA A 186 21.79 -2.49 0.07
C ALA A 186 20.36 -2.68 0.57
N ILE A 187 19.41 -2.30 -0.28
CA ILE A 187 18.00 -2.68 -0.16
C ILE A 187 17.56 -3.48 -1.38
N ASP A 188 16.60 -4.37 -1.18
CA ASP A 188 16.02 -5.22 -2.21
C ASP A 188 14.51 -5.39 -1.98
N ASN A 189 13.77 -5.84 -3.00
CA ASN A 189 12.33 -6.12 -2.96
C ASN A 189 11.49 -5.00 -2.32
N LEU A 190 11.75 -3.74 -2.69
CA LEU A 190 11.06 -2.59 -2.12
C LEU A 190 9.60 -2.60 -2.57
N MET A 191 8.68 -2.58 -1.62
CA MET A 191 7.25 -2.53 -1.87
C MET A 191 6.57 -1.52 -0.94
N VAL A 192 5.69 -0.69 -1.49
CA VAL A 192 4.79 0.15 -0.70
C VAL A 192 3.36 -0.16 -1.09
N THR A 193 2.52 -0.41 -0.09
CA THR A 193 1.10 -0.65 -0.26
C THR A 193 0.26 0.38 0.47
N ASN A 194 -1.01 0.51 0.08
CA ASN A 194 -2.00 1.27 0.84
C ASN A 194 -3.26 0.46 1.17
N ASN A 195 -4.07 0.93 2.12
CA ASN A 195 -5.30 0.25 2.51
C ASN A 195 -6.51 0.76 1.72
N VAL A 196 -6.58 0.51 0.42
CA VAL A 196 -7.78 0.88 -0.35
C VAL A 196 -8.92 -0.08 -0.05
N ALA A 197 -10.04 0.44 0.44
CA ALA A 197 -11.29 -0.31 0.48
C ALA A 197 -11.74 -0.57 -0.97
N THR A 198 -11.92 -1.82 -1.35
CA THR A 198 -12.55 -2.12 -2.64
C THR A 198 -13.98 -1.59 -2.59
N VAL A 199 -14.32 -0.68 -3.49
CA VAL A 199 -15.73 -0.42 -3.79
C VAL A 199 -16.23 -1.74 -4.39
N PRO A 200 -17.15 -2.48 -3.76
CA PRO A 200 -17.72 -3.64 -4.42
C PRO A 200 -18.35 -3.12 -5.71
N GLU A 201 -17.90 -3.65 -6.86
CA GLU A 201 -18.51 -3.37 -8.17
C GLU A 201 -20.02 -3.36 -7.97
N PRO A 202 -20.75 -2.30 -8.37
CA PRO A 202 -22.18 -2.26 -8.19
C PRO A 202 -22.73 -3.46 -8.94
N SER A 203 -23.06 -4.51 -8.19
CA SER A 203 -23.57 -5.74 -8.75
C SER A 203 -24.66 -5.36 -9.74
N THR A 204 -24.54 -5.80 -11.00
CA THR A 204 -25.48 -5.48 -12.09
C THR A 204 -26.96 -5.73 -11.69
N PHE A 205 -27.18 -6.53 -10.64
CA PHE A 205 -28.45 -6.73 -9.96
C PHE A 205 -29.07 -5.49 -9.28
N ALA A 206 -28.27 -4.56 -8.75
CA ALA A 206 -28.77 -3.30 -8.18
C ALA A 206 -29.36 -2.37 -9.27
N LEU A 207 -28.83 -2.41 -10.50
CA LEU A 207 -29.40 -1.67 -11.64
C LEU A 207 -30.63 -2.35 -12.25
N LEU A 208 -30.72 -3.69 -12.20
CA LEU A 208 -31.90 -4.43 -12.68
C LEU A 208 -33.10 -4.34 -11.72
N GLY A 209 -32.87 -4.13 -10.41
CA GLY A 209 -33.92 -4.02 -9.40
C GLY A 209 -34.74 -2.72 -9.44
N LEU A 210 -34.21 -1.64 -10.01
CA LEU A 210 -34.94 -0.37 -10.16
C LEU A 210 -35.83 -0.32 -11.41
N GLY A 211 -35.58 -1.19 -12.41
CA GLY A 211 -36.34 -1.23 -13.67
C GLY A 211 -37.69 -1.96 -13.59
N ALA A 212 -37.89 -2.84 -12.60
CA ALA A 212 -39.10 -3.66 -12.49
C ALA A 212 -40.26 -2.99 -11.71
N SER A 213 -40.04 -1.82 -11.11
CA SER A 213 -41.01 -1.18 -10.20
C SER A 213 -42.01 -0.22 -10.88
N LEU A 214 -41.87 0.03 -12.19
CA LEU A 214 -42.65 1.07 -12.90
C LEU A 214 -43.76 0.56 -13.84
N VAL A 215 -44.04 -0.76 -13.87
CA VAL A 215 -45.16 -1.31 -14.68
C VAL A 215 -46.20 -1.91 -13.75
N GLY A 216 -47.04 -1.07 -13.13
CA GLY A 216 -48.07 -1.61 -12.23
C GLY A 216 -48.99 -0.64 -11.49
N VAL A 217 -49.24 0.58 -11.98
CA VAL A 217 -50.30 1.44 -11.41
C VAL A 217 -51.27 1.86 -12.51
N GLY A 218 -52.11 0.91 -12.93
CA GLY A 218 -53.29 1.20 -13.76
C GLY A 218 -54.42 1.74 -12.88
N ALA A 219 -54.56 3.06 -12.82
CA ALA A 219 -55.68 3.72 -12.14
C ALA A 219 -57.01 3.41 -12.85
N THR A 220 -57.88 2.59 -12.26
CA THR A 220 -59.27 2.45 -12.73
C THR A 220 -60.10 3.64 -12.27
N ARG A 221 -60.35 4.56 -13.21
CA ARG A 221 -61.15 5.77 -13.01
C ARG A 221 -62.62 5.42 -12.76
N ARG A 222 -63.13 5.78 -11.57
CA ARG A 222 -64.54 5.69 -11.17
C ARG A 222 -65.41 6.59 -12.06
N ARG A 223 -66.41 6.04 -12.74
CA ARG A 223 -67.49 6.82 -13.39
C ARG A 223 -68.80 6.53 -12.67
N THR A 224 -69.24 7.48 -11.84
CA THR A 224 -70.59 7.55 -11.30
C THR A 224 -71.51 8.18 -12.34
N ASN A 225 -72.53 7.46 -12.80
CA ASN A 225 -73.69 8.07 -13.45
C ASN A 225 -74.88 8.02 -12.50
N LYS A 226 -75.46 9.19 -12.23
CA LYS A 226 -76.74 9.38 -11.55
C LYS A 226 -77.59 10.30 -12.44
N SER A 227 -78.71 9.77 -12.94
CA SER A 227 -79.96 10.45 -13.38
C SER A 227 -80.81 9.35 -14.05
N GLY A 228 -82.09 9.11 -13.81
CA GLY A 228 -83.22 9.89 -13.32
C GLY A 228 -84.42 9.53 -14.22
N ASP A 229 -85.61 9.33 -13.64
CA ASP A 229 -86.94 9.09 -14.26
C ASP A 229 -87.13 7.78 -15.08
N LYS A 230 -88.19 6.97 -14.93
CA LYS A 230 -89.56 7.11 -14.41
C LYS A 230 -89.97 5.85 -13.62
#